data_AF-A0A923MII2-F1
#
_entry.id   AF-A0A923MII2-F1
#
_cell.length_a   1.000
_cell.length_b   1.000
_cell.length_c   1.000
_cell.angle_alpha   90.00
_cell.angle_beta   90.00
_cell.angle_gamma   90.00
#
_symmetry.space_group_name_H-M   'P 1'
#
loop_
_entity.id
_entity.type
_entity.pdbx_description
1 polymer ?
#
loop_
_entity_poly.entity_id
_entity_poly.type
_entity_poly.pdbx_seq_one_letter_code
_entity_poly.pdbx_strand_id
1 'polypeptide(L)'
;MSKKEKFALYLTPEKKARLERRYQEDGSRSITGFIERAIDFYLDYLSANNAGLFLPTSIQSYLDGRVGQMENKMASLAYKQAVELDMLSGIIADSFQFSEEDLRRRRAESVRNVKQTNGRISFEKRVRESWEDDDGWQD
;
A
#
# COMPACT_ATOMS: atom_id res chain seq x y z
N MET A 1 -8.81 -22.75 40.38
CA MET A 1 -9.75 -21.88 39.66
C MET A 1 -9.71 -20.52 40.32
N SER A 2 -9.40 -19.45 39.55
CA SER A 2 -9.37 -18.09 40.11
C SER A 2 -10.76 -17.70 40.64
N LYS A 3 -10.79 -16.99 41.77
CA LYS A 3 -12.03 -16.58 42.43
C LYS A 3 -12.68 -15.49 41.57
N LYS A 4 -13.82 -15.79 40.94
CA LYS A 4 -14.58 -14.81 40.14
C LYS A 4 -15.41 -13.91 41.08
N GLU A 5 -15.37 -12.61 40.85
CA GLU A 5 -16.18 -11.63 41.58
C GLU A 5 -17.44 -11.27 40.79
N LYS A 6 -18.57 -11.09 41.49
CA LYS A 6 -19.84 -10.76 40.85
C LYS A 6 -19.90 -9.27 40.55
N PHE A 7 -19.92 -8.92 39.27
CA PHE A 7 -20.06 -7.54 38.80
C PHE A 7 -21.46 -7.32 38.20
N ALA A 8 -22.23 -6.38 38.76
CA ALA A 8 -23.54 -6.01 38.23
C ALA A 8 -23.41 -4.85 37.23
N LEU A 9 -23.96 -5.03 36.03
CA LEU A 9 -23.90 -4.05 34.94
C LEU A 9 -25.31 -3.71 34.44
N TYR A 10 -25.57 -2.43 34.23
CA TYR A 10 -26.76 -1.95 33.54
C TYR A 10 -26.46 -1.73 32.06
N LEU A 11 -27.23 -2.37 31.19
CA LEU A 11 -27.15 -2.25 29.74
C LEU A 11 -28.48 -1.78 29.19
N THR A 12 -28.46 -1.02 28.10
CA THR A 12 -29.68 -0.78 27.33
C THR A 12 -30.19 -2.11 26.75
N PRO A 13 -31.52 -2.28 26.58
CA PRO A 13 -32.08 -3.52 26.04
C PRO A 13 -31.47 -3.92 24.69
N GLU A 14 -31.21 -2.95 23.83
CA GLU A 14 -30.58 -3.15 22.52
C GLU A 14 -29.15 -3.69 22.64
N LYS A 15 -28.32 -3.11 23.53
CA LYS A 15 -26.95 -3.57 23.77
C LYS A 15 -26.93 -4.98 24.34
N LYS A 16 -27.85 -5.28 25.27
CA LYS A 16 -28.01 -6.63 25.83
C LYS A 16 -28.38 -7.65 24.74
N ALA A 17 -29.33 -7.33 23.87
CA ALA A 17 -29.72 -8.21 22.77
C ALA A 17 -28.59 -8.45 21.76
N ARG A 18 -27.78 -7.41 21.45
CA ARG A 18 -26.58 -7.57 20.62
C ARG A 18 -25.53 -8.46 21.28
N LEU A 19 -25.29 -8.29 22.58
CA LEU A 19 -24.37 -9.10 23.36
C LEU A 19 -24.77 -10.59 23.34
N GLU A 20 -26.05 -10.87 23.61
CA GLU A 20 -26.61 -12.22 23.61
C GLU A 20 -26.53 -12.92 22.24
N ARG A 21 -26.65 -12.15 21.15
CA ARG A 21 -26.45 -12.69 19.81
C ARG A 21 -24.97 -12.95 19.51
N ARG A 22 -24.11 -11.96 19.80
CA ARG A 22 -22.71 -11.97 19.40
C ARG A 22 -21.85 -12.97 20.15
N TYR A 23 -22.15 -13.29 21.41
CA TYR A 23 -21.36 -14.31 22.11
C TYR A 23 -21.52 -15.69 21.45
N GLN A 24 -22.67 -16.00 20.87
CA GLN A 24 -22.90 -17.25 20.15
C GLN A 24 -22.15 -17.26 18.81
N GLU A 25 -22.22 -16.15 18.06
CA GLU A 25 -21.48 -15.96 16.79
C GLU A 25 -19.95 -16.08 16.99
N ASP A 26 -19.44 -15.58 18.11
CA ASP A 26 -18.02 -15.67 18.49
C ASP A 26 -17.58 -17.09 18.90
N GLY A 27 -18.51 -18.03 19.11
CA GLY A 27 -18.21 -19.37 19.64
C GLY A 27 -17.87 -19.37 21.13
N SER A 28 -18.25 -18.30 21.84
CA SER A 28 -18.02 -18.17 23.28
C SER A 28 -18.84 -19.19 24.07
N ARG A 29 -18.21 -19.89 25.02
CA ARG A 29 -18.90 -20.84 25.90
C ARG A 29 -19.88 -20.19 26.90
N SER A 30 -19.75 -18.89 27.15
CA SER A 30 -20.66 -18.11 27.99
C SER A 30 -20.58 -16.63 27.68
N ILE A 31 -21.64 -15.88 28.01
CA ILE A 31 -21.66 -14.42 27.93
C ILE A 31 -20.54 -13.81 28.78
N THR A 32 -20.30 -14.35 29.97
CA THR A 32 -19.20 -13.90 30.84
C THR A 32 -17.85 -14.05 30.15
N GLY A 33 -17.58 -15.19 29.51
CA GLY A 33 -16.31 -15.40 28.80
C GLY A 33 -16.15 -14.48 27.58
N PHE A 34 -17.25 -14.13 26.91
CA PHE A 34 -17.24 -13.13 25.84
C PHE A 34 -16.93 -11.74 26.37
N ILE A 35 -17.56 -11.35 27.48
CA ILE A 35 -17.30 -10.06 28.15
C ILE A 35 -15.85 -9.99 28.64
N GLU A 36 -15.32 -11.05 29.26
CA GLU A 36 -13.91 -11.12 29.69
C GLU A 36 -12.96 -10.86 28.52
N ARG A 37 -13.13 -11.55 27.38
CA ARG A 37 -12.34 -11.29 26.16
C ARG A 37 -12.47 -9.87 25.62
N ALA A 38 -13.67 -9.31 25.65
CA ALA A 38 -13.90 -7.94 25.19
C ALA A 38 -13.24 -6.91 26.11
N ILE A 39 -13.24 -7.16 27.42
CA ILE A 39 -12.54 -6.33 28.40
C ILE A 39 -11.03 -6.44 28.19
N ASP A 40 -10.49 -7.66 28.10
CA ASP A 40 -9.05 -7.89 27.85
C ASP A 40 -8.61 -7.16 26.58
N PHE A 41 -9.36 -7.31 25.48
CA PHE A 41 -9.10 -6.60 24.23
C PHE A 41 -9.06 -5.07 24.40
N TYR A 42 -9.99 -4.50 25.18
CA TYR A 42 -10.03 -3.05 25.38
C TYR A 42 -8.93 -2.56 26.34
N LEU A 43 -8.57 -3.34 27.36
CA LEU A 43 -7.45 -3.05 28.25
C LEU A 43 -6.10 -3.13 27.53
N ASP A 44 -5.92 -4.14 26.67
CA ASP A 44 -4.77 -4.27 25.79
C ASP A 44 -4.71 -3.09 24.81
N TYR A 45 -5.85 -2.69 24.24
CA TYR A 45 -5.94 -1.49 23.40
C TYR A 45 -5.52 -0.23 24.15
N LEU A 46 -6.01 0.02 25.37
CA LEU A 46 -5.64 1.21 26.14
C LEU A 46 -4.16 1.20 26.53
N SER A 47 -3.63 0.03 26.93
CA SER A 47 -2.22 -0.14 27.29
C SER A 47 -1.30 0.06 26.08
N ALA A 48 -1.70 -0.45 24.91
CA ALA A 48 -0.93 -0.32 23.69
C ALA A 48 -1.12 1.03 22.98
N ASN A 49 -2.26 1.70 23.12
CA ASN A 49 -2.47 3.06 22.65
C ASN A 49 -1.62 4.06 23.47
N ASN A 50 -1.42 3.78 24.77
CA ASN A 50 -0.41 4.48 25.58
C ASN A 50 1.04 4.17 25.14
N ALA A 51 1.27 3.08 24.40
CA ALA A 51 2.58 2.68 23.88
C ALA A 51 2.73 2.83 22.35
N GLY A 52 1.71 3.34 21.64
CA GLY A 52 1.69 3.53 20.18
C GLY A 52 1.72 2.27 19.30
N LEU A 53 1.39 1.07 19.82
CA LEU A 53 1.93 -0.18 19.28
C LEU A 53 0.95 -1.34 18.97
N PHE A 54 -0.36 -1.15 18.74
CA PHE A 54 -1.18 -2.30 18.30
C PHE A 54 -2.14 -2.07 17.12
N LEU A 55 -1.95 -2.91 16.09
CA LEU A 55 -3.01 -3.40 15.20
C LEU A 55 -3.36 -4.83 15.68
N PRO A 56 -4.64 -5.16 15.96
CA PRO A 56 -5.05 -6.52 16.29
C PRO A 56 -4.45 -7.56 15.33
N THR A 57 -3.96 -8.70 15.83
CA THR A 57 -3.24 -9.71 15.03
C THR A 57 -4.02 -10.16 13.78
N SER A 58 -5.34 -10.24 13.85
CA SER A 58 -6.20 -10.55 12.70
C SER A 58 -6.16 -9.47 11.61
N ILE A 59 -6.06 -8.20 12.00
CA ILE A 59 -5.91 -7.06 11.09
C ILE A 59 -4.50 -7.01 10.53
N GLN A 60 -3.48 -7.26 11.36
CA GLN A 60 -2.09 -7.34 10.92
C GLN A 60 -1.91 -8.44 9.87
N SER A 61 -2.36 -9.67 10.14
CA SER A 61 -2.27 -10.78 9.19
C SER A 61 -3.02 -10.52 7.88
N TYR A 62 -4.18 -9.86 7.95
CA TYR A 62 -4.91 -9.44 6.74
C TYR A 62 -4.13 -8.40 5.92
N LEU A 63 -3.55 -7.41 6.60
CA LEU A 63 -2.74 -6.37 5.96
C LEU A 63 -1.48 -6.97 5.34
N ASP A 64 -0.75 -7.81 6.06
CA ASP A 64 0.45 -8.51 5.56
C ASP A 64 0.11 -9.35 4.33
N GLY A 65 -1.01 -10.09 4.35
CA GLY A 65 -1.47 -10.85 3.20
C GLY A 65 -1.80 -9.96 1.99
N ARG A 66 -2.46 -8.82 2.22
CA ARG A 66 -2.82 -7.87 1.15
C ARG A 66 -1.60 -7.13 0.60
N VAL A 67 -0.67 -6.73 1.45
CA VAL A 67 0.62 -6.13 1.06
C VAL A 67 1.44 -7.14 0.28
N GLY A 68 1.60 -8.37 0.76
CA GLY A 68 2.33 -9.42 0.03
C GLY A 68 1.71 -9.73 -1.34
N GLN A 69 0.38 -9.73 -1.46
CA GLN A 69 -0.27 -9.85 -2.78
C GLN A 69 0.03 -8.66 -3.70
N MET A 70 0.06 -7.45 -3.15
CA MET A 70 0.42 -6.24 -3.90
C MET A 70 1.87 -6.28 -4.35
N GLU A 71 2.80 -6.65 -3.46
CA GLU A 71 4.23 -6.81 -3.75
C GLU A 71 4.45 -7.83 -4.87
N ASN A 72 3.80 -8.99 -4.80
CA ASN A 72 3.89 -10.01 -5.85
C ASN A 72 3.36 -9.51 -7.20
N LYS A 73 2.23 -8.79 -7.20
CA LYS A 73 1.68 -8.18 -8.42
C LYS A 73 2.61 -7.10 -8.98
N MET A 74 3.16 -6.24 -8.12
CA MET A 74 4.11 -5.20 -8.51
C MET A 74 5.39 -5.80 -9.07
N ALA A 75 5.94 -6.83 -8.44
CA ALA A 75 7.13 -7.54 -8.93
C ALA A 75 6.88 -8.17 -10.31
N SER A 76 5.73 -8.82 -10.50
CA SER A 76 5.35 -9.40 -11.80
C SER A 76 5.18 -8.34 -12.88
N LEU A 77 4.53 -7.21 -12.57
CA LEU A 77 4.36 -6.11 -13.52
C LEU A 77 5.71 -5.44 -13.84
N ALA A 78 6.56 -5.20 -12.85
CA ALA A 78 7.88 -4.64 -13.03
C ALA A 78 8.76 -5.53 -13.91
N TYR A 79 8.70 -6.86 -13.72
CA TYR A 79 9.40 -7.82 -14.58
C TYR A 79 8.92 -7.75 -16.03
N LYS A 80 7.59 -7.77 -16.26
CA LYS A 80 7.03 -7.65 -17.62
C LYS A 80 7.42 -6.33 -18.27
N GLN A 81 7.34 -5.22 -17.54
CA GLN A 81 7.78 -3.91 -18.04
C GLN A 81 9.28 -3.89 -18.36
N ALA A 82 10.12 -4.53 -17.55
CA ALA A 82 11.55 -4.63 -17.83
C ALA A 82 11.85 -5.42 -19.12
N VAL A 83 11.13 -6.51 -19.37
CA VAL A 83 11.23 -7.28 -20.62
C VAL A 83 10.85 -6.42 -21.83
N GLU A 84 9.71 -5.72 -21.78
CA GLU A 84 9.28 -4.86 -22.88
C GLU A 84 10.26 -3.68 -23.12
N LEU A 85 10.81 -3.09 -22.04
CA LEU A 85 11.80 -2.02 -22.13
C LEU A 85 13.14 -2.51 -22.73
N ASP A 86 13.58 -3.73 -22.39
CA ASP A 86 14.78 -4.34 -22.97
C ASP A 86 14.59 -4.62 -24.46
N MET A 87 13.47 -5.24 -24.84
CA MET A 87 13.11 -5.47 -26.25
C MET A 87 13.06 -4.17 -27.05
N LEU A 88 12.39 -3.14 -26.53
CA LEU A 88 12.33 -1.82 -27.18
C LEU A 88 13.72 -1.19 -27.30
N SER A 89 14.55 -1.31 -26.25
CA SER A 89 15.93 -0.80 -26.26
C SER A 89 16.77 -1.49 -27.32
N GLY A 90 16.64 -2.82 -27.47
CA GLY A 90 17.27 -3.60 -28.52
C GLY A 90 16.86 -3.14 -29.92
N ILE A 91 15.55 -3.01 -30.19
CA ILE A 91 15.04 -2.53 -31.48
C ILE A 91 15.58 -1.14 -31.82
N ILE A 92 15.61 -0.23 -30.85
CA ILE A 92 16.12 1.14 -31.03
C ILE A 92 17.64 1.11 -31.31
N ALA A 93 18.40 0.30 -30.58
CA ALA A 93 19.84 0.15 -30.78
C ALA A 93 20.18 -0.45 -32.15
N ASP A 94 19.36 -1.37 -32.65
CA ASP A 94 19.51 -1.96 -33.99
C ASP A 94 19.13 -0.96 -35.11
N SER A 95 18.20 -0.04 -34.84
CA SER A 95 17.67 0.90 -35.84
C SER A 95 18.48 2.21 -35.95
N PHE A 96 19.22 2.58 -34.91
CA PHE A 96 19.91 3.88 -34.83
C PHE A 96 21.35 3.73 -34.31
N GLN A 97 22.26 4.52 -34.86
CA GLN A 97 23.63 4.61 -34.35
C GLN A 97 23.71 5.69 -33.27
N PHE A 98 23.91 5.27 -32.01
CA PHE A 98 24.15 6.18 -30.89
C PHE A 98 25.62 6.17 -30.50
N SER A 99 26.19 7.35 -30.27
CA SER A 99 27.47 7.45 -29.56
C SER A 99 27.27 7.26 -28.05
N GLU A 100 28.33 6.89 -27.33
CA GLU A 100 28.26 6.81 -25.86
C GLU A 100 27.95 8.18 -25.23
N GLU A 101 28.40 9.26 -25.86
CA GLU A 101 28.14 10.63 -25.42
C GLU A 101 26.65 10.99 -25.54
N ASP A 102 26.00 10.60 -26.63
CA ASP A 102 24.55 10.80 -26.82
C ASP A 102 23.74 10.09 -25.75
N LEU A 103 24.10 8.83 -25.44
CA LEU A 103 23.42 8.05 -24.40
C LEU A 103 23.61 8.68 -23.02
N ARG A 104 24.82 9.16 -22.69
CA ARG A 104 25.09 9.86 -21.43
C ARG A 104 24.29 11.16 -21.32
N ARG A 105 24.26 11.96 -22.38
CA ARG A 105 23.46 13.20 -22.45
C ARG A 105 21.97 12.91 -22.27
N ARG A 106 21.42 11.97 -23.04
CA ARG A 106 20.00 11.57 -22.95
C ARG A 106 19.61 11.06 -21.57
N ARG A 107 20.51 10.33 -20.89
CA ARG A 107 20.29 9.87 -19.52
C ARG A 107 20.25 11.04 -18.54
N ALA A 108 21.18 11.99 -18.64
CA ALA A 108 21.20 13.17 -17.77
C ALA A 108 19.92 14.01 -17.92
N GLU A 109 19.47 14.25 -19.16
CA GLU A 109 18.20 14.95 -19.44
C GLU A 109 16.99 14.18 -18.90
N SER A 110 16.98 12.85 -19.04
CA SER A 110 15.89 12.02 -18.52
C SER A 110 15.82 12.09 -16.99
N VAL A 111 16.96 12.01 -16.30
CA VAL A 111 17.03 12.16 -14.83
C VAL A 111 16.55 13.54 -14.39
N ARG A 112 17.01 14.60 -15.06
CA ARG A 112 16.58 15.98 -14.78
C ARG A 112 15.07 16.12 -14.93
N ASN A 113 14.52 15.59 -16.03
CA ASN A 113 13.08 15.65 -16.30
C ASN A 113 12.26 14.91 -15.24
N VAL A 114 12.65 13.68 -14.87
CA VAL A 114 11.97 12.93 -13.79
C VAL A 114 12.00 13.72 -12.48
N LYS A 115 13.15 14.30 -12.14
CA LYS A 115 13.33 15.06 -10.89
C LYS A 115 12.49 16.34 -10.87
N GLN A 116 12.44 17.08 -11.98
CA GLN A 116 11.69 18.33 -12.07
C GLN A 116 10.17 18.10 -12.09
N THR A 117 9.70 16.97 -12.63
CA THR A 117 8.27 16.67 -12.72
C THR A 117 7.75 15.73 -11.62
N ASN A 118 8.59 15.35 -10.67
CA ASN A 118 8.28 14.30 -9.68
C ASN A 118 7.71 13.03 -10.34
N GLY A 119 8.32 12.62 -11.45
CA GLY A 119 7.91 11.44 -12.22
C GLY A 119 6.70 11.64 -13.15
N ARG A 120 6.06 12.81 -13.18
CA ARG A 120 4.93 13.10 -14.09
C ARG A 120 5.43 13.57 -15.45
N ILE A 121 5.78 12.62 -16.32
CA ILE A 121 6.25 12.92 -17.67
C ILE A 121 5.07 12.82 -18.65
N SER A 122 4.80 13.91 -19.38
CA SER A 122 3.81 13.92 -20.47
C SER A 122 4.51 13.80 -21.82
N PHE A 123 4.01 12.88 -22.65
CA PHE A 123 4.49 12.72 -24.02
C PHE A 123 4.11 13.92 -24.90
N GLU A 124 2.86 14.39 -24.81
CA GLU A 124 2.38 15.56 -25.58
C GLU A 124 3.22 16.81 -25.31
N LYS A 125 3.57 17.03 -24.03
CA LYS A 125 4.44 18.15 -23.65
C LYS A 125 5.83 18.02 -24.27
N ARG A 126 6.43 16.82 -24.24
CA ARG A 126 7.73 16.56 -24.86
C ARG A 126 7.73 16.75 -26.37
N VAL A 127 6.66 16.30 -27.04
CA VAL A 127 6.52 16.51 -28.48
C VAL A 127 6.44 17.99 -28.77
N ARG A 128 5.63 18.77 -28.02
CA ARG A 128 5.54 20.22 -28.25
C ARG A 128 6.86 20.96 -28.06
N GLU A 129 7.57 20.70 -26.97
CA GLU A 129 8.89 21.32 -26.70
C GLU A 129 9.90 21.02 -27.81
N SER A 130 9.87 19.81 -28.38
CA SER A 130 10.75 19.42 -29.49
C SER A 130 10.45 20.15 -30.81
N TRP A 131 9.23 20.66 -31.00
CA TRP A 131 8.85 21.38 -32.23
C TRP A 131 9.16 22.88 -32.07
N GLU A 132 8.90 23.43 -30.88
CA GLU A 132 9.25 24.82 -30.54
C GLU A 132 10.77 25.08 -30.61
N ASP A 133 11.61 24.09 -30.31
CA ASP A 133 13.07 24.17 -30.45
C ASP A 133 13.57 24.08 -31.91
N ASP A 134 12.79 23.48 -32.84
CA ASP A 134 13.12 23.33 -34.27
C ASP A 134 12.68 24.56 -35.10
N ASP A 135 11.64 25.26 -34.64
CA ASP A 135 11.08 26.47 -35.25
C ASP A 135 11.97 27.72 -35.07
N GLY A 136 13.03 27.64 -34.24
CA GLY A 136 13.96 28.74 -33.93
C GLY A 136 15.06 29.00 -34.97
N TRP A 137 15.11 28.22 -36.07
CA TRP A 137 16.12 28.34 -37.14
C TRP A 137 15.57 28.87 -38.47
N GLN A 138 14.34 29.38 -38.50
CA GLN A 138 13.77 30.07 -39.66
C GLN A 138 13.66 31.58 -39.41
N ASP A 139 14.81 32.27 -39.38
CA ASP A 139 14.95 33.70 -39.72
C ASP A 139 16.40 34.03 -40.08
#